data_AF-A0A831M2A1-F1
#
_entry.id   AF-A0A831M2A1-F1
#
_cell.length_a   1.000
_cell.length_b   1.000
_cell.length_c   1.000
_cell.angle_alpha   90.00
_cell.angle_beta   90.00
_cell.angle_gamma   90.00
#
_symmetry.space_group_name_H-M   'P 1'
#
loop_
_entity.id
_entity.type
_entity.pdbx_description
1 polymer ?
#
loop_
_entity_poly.entity_id
_entity_poly.type
_entity_poly.pdbx_seq_one_letter_code
_entity_poly.pdbx_strand_id
1 'polypeptide(L)'
;AKTVALDEARRMGVPATQRDVFLDADADRGRIRGRLIELLQRARKKGQAVGICHPFPETLAVLKSSLHLIDAYGLEAVPVSALVR
;
A
#
# COMPACT_ATOMS: atom_id res chain seq x y z
N ALA A 1 -10.88 5.47 10.34
CA ALA A 1 -11.72 6.64 10.04
C ALA A 1 -12.65 6.29 8.88
N LYS A 2 -13.91 6.75 8.90
CA LYS A 2 -14.77 6.71 7.70
C LYS A 2 -14.39 7.91 6.82
N THR A 3 -14.19 7.70 5.53
CA THR A 3 -13.76 8.76 4.61
C THR A 3 -14.95 9.21 3.76
N VAL A 4 -15.29 10.49 3.81
CA VAL A 4 -16.38 11.05 2.99
C VAL A 4 -16.11 10.88 1.49
N ALA A 5 -14.84 11.04 1.06
CA ALA A 5 -14.46 10.94 -0.34
C ALA A 5 -14.71 9.55 -0.95
N LEU A 6 -14.35 8.46 -0.26
CA LEU A 6 -14.57 7.10 -0.76
C LEU A 6 -16.07 6.78 -0.86
N ASP A 7 -16.84 7.20 0.15
CA ASP A 7 -18.28 6.96 0.18
C ASP A 7 -18.99 7.73 -0.95
N GLU A 8 -18.58 8.98 -1.19
CA GLU A 8 -19.16 9.79 -2.26
C GLU A 8 -18.76 9.30 -3.65
N ALA A 9 -17.51 8.91 -3.86
CA ALA A 9 -17.07 8.31 -5.12
C ALA A 9 -17.90 7.08 -5.48
N ARG A 10 -18.14 6.20 -4.51
CA ARG A 10 -19.00 5.02 -4.68
C ARG A 10 -20.46 5.38 -5.00
N ARG A 11 -21.02 6.39 -4.35
CA ARG A 11 -22.39 6.88 -4.66
C ARG A 11 -22.49 7.40 -6.09
N MET A 12 -21.45 8.07 -6.57
CA MET A 12 -21.38 8.59 -7.93
C MET A 12 -21.03 7.52 -8.98
N GLY A 13 -20.82 6.26 -8.57
CA GLY A 13 -20.40 5.18 -9.47
C GLY A 13 -18.96 5.34 -9.99
N VAL A 14 -18.14 6.14 -9.32
CA VAL A 14 -16.72 6.31 -9.63
C VAL A 14 -15.93 5.20 -8.91
N PRO A 15 -15.24 4.30 -9.64
CA PRO A 15 -14.47 3.24 -9.02
C PRO A 15 -13.40 3.82 -8.08
N ALA A 16 -13.41 3.38 -6.82
CA ALA A 16 -12.55 3.96 -5.79
C ALA A 16 -12.11 2.95 -4.72
N THR A 17 -10.93 3.20 -4.16
CA THR A 17 -10.41 2.48 -2.99
C THR A 17 -9.67 3.45 -2.08
N GLN A 18 -9.25 2.99 -0.90
CA GLN A 18 -8.45 3.78 0.04
C GLN A 18 -7.13 3.08 0.34
N ARG A 19 -6.12 3.86 0.71
CA ARG A 19 -4.86 3.31 1.23
C ARG A 19 -5.07 2.61 2.57
N ASP A 20 -4.31 1.55 2.80
CA ASP A 20 -4.14 0.92 4.11
C ASP A 20 -2.93 1.50 4.85
N VAL A 21 -1.81 1.72 4.15
CA VAL A 21 -0.54 2.15 4.73
C VAL A 21 0.08 3.28 3.90
N PHE A 22 0.70 4.25 4.57
CA PHE A 22 1.51 5.28 3.94
C PHE A 22 2.96 5.01 4.34
N LEU A 23 3.80 4.66 3.37
CA LEU A 23 5.11 4.07 3.64
C LEU A 23 6.14 5.09 4.10
N ASP A 24 6.13 6.29 3.49
CA ASP A 24 7.19 7.29 3.63
C ASP A 24 6.63 8.65 4.07
N ALA A 25 5.69 8.61 5.02
CA ALA A 25 5.28 9.82 5.75
C ALA A 25 6.47 10.52 6.43
N ASP A 26 7.53 9.75 6.70
CA ASP A 26 8.85 10.20 7.12
C ASP A 26 9.91 9.50 6.24
N ALA A 27 10.98 10.20 5.88
CA ALA A 27 11.99 9.71 4.94
C ALA A 27 13.01 8.75 5.60
N ASP A 28 12.69 8.17 6.77
CA ASP A 28 13.59 7.24 7.45
C ASP A 28 13.44 5.82 6.89
N ARG A 29 14.56 5.26 6.43
CA ARG A 29 14.59 3.93 5.78
C ARG A 29 14.06 2.81 6.69
N GLY A 30 14.34 2.88 7.99
CA GLY A 30 13.88 1.89 8.96
C GLY A 30 12.36 1.91 9.13
N ARG A 31 11.79 3.11 9.24
CA ARG A 31 10.35 3.34 9.31
C ARG A 31 9.66 2.93 8.01
N ILE A 32 10.17 3.32 6.85
CA ILE A 32 9.65 2.89 5.55
C ILE A 32 9.60 1.37 5.45
N ARG A 33 10.68 0.67 5.86
CA ARG A 33 10.73 -0.80 5.85
C ARG A 33 9.69 -1.39 6.81
N GLY A 34 9.54 -0.84 8.01
CA GLY A 34 8.52 -1.26 8.97
C GLY A 34 7.11 -1.10 8.41
N ARG A 35 6.82 0.01 7.74
CA ARG A 35 5.53 0.25 7.06
C ARG A 35 5.29 -0.70 5.89
N LEU A 36 6.33 -1.04 5.13
CA LEU A 36 6.20 -2.03 4.06
C LEU A 36 5.83 -3.41 4.63
N ILE A 37 6.48 -3.83 5.72
CA ILE A 37 6.15 -5.09 6.40
C ILE A 37 4.69 -5.04 6.93
N GLU A 38 4.27 -3.92 7.52
CA GLU A 38 2.89 -3.70 7.95
C GLU A 38 1.89 -3.86 6.78
N LEU A 39 2.21 -3.32 5.61
CA LEU A 39 1.40 -3.46 4.41
C LEU A 39 1.26 -4.93 3.97
N LEU A 40 2.36 -5.66 3.89
CA LEU A 40 2.36 -7.07 3.49
C LEU A 40 1.58 -7.94 4.50
N GLN A 41 1.74 -7.69 5.80
CA GLN A 41 0.96 -8.38 6.84
C GLN A 41 -0.54 -8.12 6.69
N ARG A 42 -0.94 -6.87 6.40
CA ARG A 42 -2.34 -6.52 6.15
C ARG A 42 -2.88 -7.20 4.90
N ALA A 43 -2.12 -7.21 3.80
CA ALA A 43 -2.50 -7.87 2.57
C ALA A 43 -2.73 -9.38 2.80
N ARG A 44 -1.79 -10.05 3.47
CA ARG A 44 -1.92 -11.48 3.81
C ARG A 44 -3.15 -11.78 4.67
N LYS A 45 -3.45 -10.91 5.64
CA LYS A 45 -4.60 -11.10 6.54
C LYS A 45 -5.95 -10.82 5.87
N LYS A 46 -6.03 -9.80 5.01
CA LYS A 46 -7.28 -9.30 4.42
C LYS A 46 -7.52 -9.77 2.98
N GLY A 47 -6.55 -10.45 2.37
CA GLY A 47 -6.54 -10.83 0.97
C GLY A 47 -5.99 -9.74 0.03
N GLN A 48 -6.01 -8.46 0.44
CA GLN A 48 -5.47 -7.33 -0.31
C GLN A 48 -5.12 -6.16 0.61
N ALA A 49 -4.21 -5.30 0.18
CA ALA A 49 -3.98 -4.00 0.81
C ALA A 49 -3.36 -3.02 -0.19
N VAL A 50 -3.60 -1.72 0.02
CA VAL A 50 -3.02 -0.65 -0.82
C VAL A 50 -2.03 0.19 0.00
N GLY A 51 -0.77 0.24 -0.46
CA GLY A 51 0.24 1.16 0.06
C GLY A 51 0.39 2.37 -0.84
N ILE A 52 0.66 3.54 -0.27
CA ILE A 52 1.13 4.71 -1.03
C ILE A 52 2.50 5.16 -0.55
N CYS A 53 3.27 5.74 -1.47
CA CYS A 53 4.55 6.36 -1.19
C CYS A 53 4.92 7.38 -2.27
N HIS A 54 5.97 8.14 -2.02
CA HIS A 54 6.61 9.06 -2.94
C HIS A 54 7.90 8.44 -3.51
N PRO A 55 8.40 8.93 -4.65
CA PRO A 55 9.62 8.39 -5.26
C PRO A 55 10.90 8.95 -4.61
N PHE A 56 10.96 9.03 -3.28
CA PHE A 56 12.18 9.46 -2.58
C PHE A 56 13.29 8.41 -2.74
N PRO A 57 14.58 8.81 -2.78
CA PRO A 57 15.69 7.87 -2.87
C PRO A 57 15.67 6.79 -1.77
N GLU A 58 15.27 7.16 -0.56
CA GLU A 58 15.13 6.26 0.58
C GLU A 58 14.03 5.23 0.37
N THR A 59 12.86 5.69 -0.11
CA THR A 59 11.72 4.82 -0.46
C THR A 59 12.11 3.83 -1.54
N LEU A 60 12.69 4.30 -2.66
CA LEU A 60 13.09 3.45 -3.77
C LEU A 60 14.13 2.40 -3.35
N ALA A 61 15.09 2.78 -2.50
CA ALA A 61 16.10 1.86 -2.02
C ALA A 61 15.54 0.79 -1.06
N VAL A 62 14.57 1.15 -0.21
CA VAL A 62 13.88 0.18 0.65
C VAL A 62 13.04 -0.78 -0.19
N LEU A 63 12.25 -0.27 -1.14
CA LEU A 63 11.46 -1.10 -2.04
C LEU A 63 12.35 -2.08 -2.80
N LYS A 64 13.40 -1.59 -3.50
CA LYS A 64 14.33 -2.42 -4.27
C LYS A 64 14.98 -3.53 -3.44
N SER A 65 15.36 -3.25 -2.19
CA SER A 65 15.97 -4.25 -1.30
C SER A 65 14.97 -5.19 -0.64
N SER A 66 13.67 -4.89 -0.69
CA SER A 66 12.62 -5.61 0.04
C SER A 66 11.59 -6.31 -0.84
N LEU A 67 11.67 -6.21 -2.18
CA LEU A 67 10.70 -6.85 -3.08
C LEU A 67 10.56 -8.36 -2.85
N HIS A 68 11.65 -9.05 -2.51
CA HIS A 68 11.63 -10.48 -2.17
C HIS A 68 10.67 -10.84 -1.01
N LEU A 69 10.30 -9.87 -0.17
CA LEU A 69 9.33 -10.09 0.90
C LEU A 69 7.92 -10.30 0.37
N ILE A 70 7.59 -9.83 -0.84
CA ILE A 70 6.27 -10.05 -1.44
C ILE A 70 6.04 -11.55 -1.62
N ASP A 71 7.01 -12.26 -2.22
CA ASP A 71 6.97 -13.71 -2.38
C ASP A 71 7.03 -14.44 -1.04
N ALA A 72 7.88 -13.98 -0.11
CA ALA A 72 8.00 -14.58 1.23
C ALA A 72 6.68 -14.51 2.04
N TYR A 73 5.83 -13.53 1.75
CA TYR A 73 4.50 -13.40 2.35
C TYR A 73 3.41 -14.10 1.54
N GLY A 74 3.74 -14.70 0.38
CA GLY A 74 2.79 -15.37 -0.51
C GLY A 74 1.83 -14.40 -1.17
N LEU A 75 2.33 -13.23 -1.59
CA LEU A 75 1.55 -12.15 -2.17
C LEU A 75 1.98 -11.88 -3.61
N GLU A 76 1.14 -11.16 -4.35
CA GLU A 76 1.44 -10.67 -5.69
C GLU A 76 1.29 -9.15 -5.71
N ALA A 77 2.23 -8.45 -6.35
CA ALA A 77 2.09 -7.02 -6.62
C ALA A 77 1.31 -6.81 -7.93
N VAL A 78 0.19 -6.11 -7.83
CA VAL A 78 -0.70 -5.84 -8.98
C VAL A 78 -0.87 -4.33 -9.19
N PRO A 79 -1.25 -3.89 -10.41
CA PRO A 79 -1.69 -2.52 -10.64
C PRO A 79 -2.89 -2.19 -9.74
N VAL A 80 -2.96 -0.96 -9.22
CA VAL A 80 -4.05 -0.54 -8.33
C VAL A 80 -5.44 -0.68 -8.96
N SER A 81 -5.53 -0.59 -10.29
CA SER A 81 -6.78 -0.78 -11.05
C SER A 81 -7.42 -2.16 -10.84
N ALA A 82 -6.65 -3.18 -10.46
CA ALA A 82 -7.19 -4.50 -10.12
C ALA A 82 -7.93 -4.53 -8.77
N LEU A 83 -7.68 -3.54 -7.90
CA LEU A 83 -8.22 -3.47 -6.53
C LEU A 83 -9.28 -2.38 -6.35
N VAL A 84 -9.42 -1.49 -7.33
CA VAL A 84 -10.39 -0.39 -7.35
C VAL A 84 -11.77 -0.92 -7.74
N ARG A 85 -12.82 -0.49 -7.02
CA ARG A 85 -14.21 -0.92 -7.24
C ARG A 85 -15.19 0.23 -7.03
#